data_AF-A0A6I2U8G8-F1
#
_entry.id   AF-A0A6I2U8G8-F1
#
_cell.length_a   1.000
_cell.length_b   1.000
_cell.length_c   1.000
_cell.angle_alpha   90.00
_cell.angle_beta   90.00
_cell.angle_gamma   90.00
#
_symmetry.space_group_name_H-M   'P 1'
#
loop_
_entity.id
_entity.type
_entity.pdbx_description
1 polymer ?
#
loop_
_entity_poly.entity_id
_entity_poly.type
_entity_poly.pdbx_seq_one_letter_code
_entity_poly.pdbx_strand_id
1 'polypeptide(L)'
;MKDTIQKELAQIEQTQNVRILLAVESGSRAWGFASPDSDYDVRFIYVRPKDAYLRLQKHRDVIELPINDALDINGWDLTKTLRLLHKSNPTLFEWGASPIVYLETDFAARFKSVMGRYFSSKRGLYHYIHMAAGNYREYIKGDMIKAKKYFYVLRPVLACRWILDKGSPPPMLFSELMESGLAPELKPEVERLLELKVNSPEIRMIPQIRTLNEYLSSSIAEIEQKIARLPNEREIGWEELNELFLSQLI
;
A
#
# COMPACT_ATOMS: atom_id res chain seq x y z
N MET A 1 14.12 14.43 9.08
CA MET A 1 13.32 13.21 9.32
C MET A 1 13.95 11.96 8.71
N LYS A 2 14.37 11.97 7.43
CA LYS A 2 15.02 10.80 6.81
C LYS A 2 16.16 10.22 7.66
N ASP A 3 17.07 11.05 8.15
CA ASP A 3 18.18 10.61 9.00
C ASP A 3 17.70 10.00 10.33
N THR A 4 16.62 10.51 10.92
CA THR A 4 15.98 9.95 12.11
C THR A 4 15.46 8.54 11.80
N ILE A 5 14.70 8.39 10.71
CA ILE A 5 14.17 7.10 10.27
C ILE A 5 15.31 6.10 10.04
N GLN A 6 16.39 6.51 9.37
CA GLN A 6 17.54 5.64 9.12
C GLN A 6 18.26 5.22 10.41
N LYS A 7 18.36 6.10 11.41
CA LYS A 7 18.89 5.75 12.74
C LYS A 7 18.02 4.73 13.46
N GLU A 8 16.70 4.93 13.44
CA GLU A 8 15.74 3.98 14.02
C GLU A 8 15.82 2.62 13.33
N LEU A 9 15.90 2.58 11.99
CA LEU A 9 16.07 1.33 11.23
C LEU A 9 17.37 0.60 11.62
N ALA A 10 18.49 1.32 11.79
CA ALA A 10 19.74 0.72 12.25
C ALA A 10 19.65 0.19 13.70
N GLN A 11 18.94 0.90 14.58
CA GLN A 11 18.68 0.44 15.94
C GLN A 11 17.79 -0.81 15.96
N ILE A 12 16.81 -0.91 15.07
CA ILE A 12 15.98 -2.12 14.90
C ILE A 12 16.82 -3.31 14.50
N GLU A 13 17.72 -3.16 13.52
CA GLU A 13 18.62 -4.24 13.09
C GLU A 13 19.44 -4.80 14.27
N GLN A 14 20.02 -3.90 15.08
CA GLN A 14 20.82 -4.28 16.25
C GLN A 14 19.99 -4.93 17.35
N THR A 15 18.88 -4.30 17.75
CA THR A 15 18.08 -4.73 18.90
C THR A 15 17.26 -5.99 18.62
N GLN A 16 16.79 -6.18 17.39
CA GLN A 16 16.00 -7.34 16.98
C GLN A 16 16.86 -8.45 16.39
N ASN A 17 18.16 -8.21 16.20
CA ASN A 17 19.10 -9.10 15.52
C ASN A 17 18.55 -9.53 14.15
N VAL A 18 18.25 -8.55 13.31
CA VAL A 18 17.71 -8.74 11.96
C VAL A 18 18.48 -7.88 10.95
N ARG A 19 18.35 -8.22 9.67
CA ARG A 19 18.85 -7.40 8.56
C ARG A 19 17.68 -6.86 7.76
N ILE A 20 17.61 -5.55 7.57
CA ILE A 20 16.57 -4.89 6.78
C ILE A 20 17.00 -4.91 5.31
N LEU A 21 16.09 -5.37 4.45
CA LEU A 21 16.32 -5.57 3.02
C LEU A 21 15.79 -4.42 2.17
N LEU A 22 14.69 -3.83 2.61
CA LEU A 22 13.99 -2.71 1.98
C LEU A 22 13.24 -1.94 3.08
N ALA A 23 13.31 -0.62 3.06
CA ALA A 23 12.46 0.25 3.86
C ALA A 23 11.97 1.42 3.01
N VAL A 24 10.66 1.64 3.01
CA VAL A 24 9.97 2.62 2.18
C VAL A 24 8.95 3.41 3.00
N GLU A 25 8.57 4.57 2.49
CA GLU A 25 7.40 5.30 2.97
C GLU A 25 6.12 4.63 2.46
N SER A 26 5.05 4.74 3.24
CA SER A 26 3.70 4.34 2.86
C SER A 26 2.72 5.49 3.15
N GLY A 27 1.43 5.22 3.04
CA GLY A 27 0.39 6.17 3.41
C GLY A 27 0.42 7.46 2.59
N SER A 28 -0.06 8.55 3.19
CA SER A 28 -0.34 9.80 2.46
C SER A 28 0.91 10.46 1.85
N ARG A 29 2.09 10.26 2.46
CA ARG A 29 3.38 10.75 1.95
C ARG A 29 3.77 10.00 0.68
N ALA A 30 3.72 8.68 0.69
CA ALA A 30 4.00 7.87 -0.49
C ALA A 30 2.93 8.03 -1.59
N TRP A 31 1.69 8.32 -1.23
CA TRP A 31 0.62 8.60 -2.19
C TRP A 31 0.72 9.99 -2.85
N GLY A 32 1.61 10.87 -2.37
CA GLY A 32 1.84 12.19 -2.95
C GLY A 32 0.86 13.27 -2.51
N PHE A 33 0.19 13.08 -1.36
CA PHE A 33 -0.77 14.05 -0.85
C PHE A 33 -0.63 14.33 0.65
N ALA A 34 0.57 14.19 1.23
CA ALA A 34 0.80 14.52 2.63
C ALA A 34 0.46 15.98 2.97
N SER A 35 -0.13 16.18 4.15
CA SER A 35 -0.30 17.49 4.77
C SER A 35 0.85 17.74 5.75
N PRO A 36 1.03 18.97 6.27
CA PRO A 36 2.12 19.29 7.19
C PRO A 36 2.15 18.41 8.45
N ASP A 37 0.97 17.98 8.91
CA ASP A 37 0.71 17.13 10.07
C ASP A 37 0.59 15.63 9.73
N SER A 38 0.87 15.21 8.50
CA SER A 38 0.83 13.78 8.15
C SER A 38 1.94 12.99 8.83
N ASP A 39 1.59 11.83 9.36
CA ASP A 39 2.53 10.88 9.97
C ASP A 39 3.54 10.33 8.94
N TYR A 40 4.60 9.72 9.44
CA TYR A 40 5.55 8.92 8.66
C TYR A 40 5.21 7.44 8.83
N ASP A 41 4.78 6.81 7.75
CA ASP A 41 4.34 5.42 7.68
C ASP A 41 5.47 4.55 7.13
N VAL A 42 6.50 4.31 7.93
CA VAL A 42 7.66 3.53 7.48
C VAL A 42 7.28 2.05 7.44
N ARG A 43 7.49 1.43 6.28
CA ARG A 43 7.26 -0.01 6.07
C ARG A 43 8.53 -0.67 5.59
N PHE A 44 8.89 -1.80 6.18
CA PHE A 44 10.14 -2.47 5.86
C PHE A 44 10.02 -3.99 5.76
N ILE A 45 10.94 -4.58 5.02
CA ILE A 45 11.12 -6.03 4.89
C ILE A 45 12.44 -6.38 5.58
N TYR A 46 12.42 -7.38 6.46
CA TYR A 46 13.62 -7.83 7.15
C TYR A 46 13.81 -9.35 7.05
N VAL A 47 15.05 -9.80 7.23
CA VAL A 47 15.41 -11.21 7.33
C VAL A 47 16.13 -11.47 8.65
N ARG A 48 15.90 -12.64 9.23
CA ARG A 48 16.56 -13.09 10.46
C ARG A 48 17.78 -13.96 10.14
N PRO A 49 18.70 -14.14 11.10
CA PRO A 49 19.73 -15.16 11.01
C PRO A 49 19.13 -16.55 10.72
N LYS A 50 19.86 -17.36 9.96
CA LYS A 50 19.41 -18.67 9.48
C LYS A 50 18.93 -19.58 10.61
N ASP A 51 19.61 -19.57 11.76
CA ASP A 51 19.25 -20.40 12.91
C ASP A 51 17.85 -20.06 13.45
N ALA A 52 17.40 -18.80 13.36
CA ALA A 52 16.05 -18.41 13.76
C ALA A 52 14.96 -19.10 12.93
N TYR A 53 15.22 -19.42 11.65
CA TYR A 53 14.26 -20.14 10.80
C TYR A 53 14.31 -21.67 10.99
N LEU A 54 15.36 -22.19 11.63
CA LEU A 54 15.57 -23.63 11.85
C LEU A 54 15.27 -24.07 13.29
N ARG A 55 14.89 -23.14 14.17
CA ARG A 55 14.44 -23.43 15.54
C ARG A 55 13.03 -24.01 15.52
N LEU A 56 12.74 -24.88 16.50
CA LEU A 56 11.42 -25.48 16.69
C LEU A 56 10.37 -24.45 17.13
N GLN A 57 10.79 -23.43 17.87
CA GLN A 57 9.91 -22.34 18.29
C GLN A 57 9.64 -21.41 17.11
N LYS A 58 8.36 -21.08 16.90
CA LYS A 58 7.98 -20.05 15.93
C LYS A 58 8.37 -18.67 16.47
N HIS A 59 8.91 -17.84 15.59
CA HIS A 59 9.13 -16.43 15.89
C HIS A 59 7.99 -15.59 15.35
N ARG A 60 7.75 -14.43 15.98
CA ARG A 60 6.84 -13.42 15.45
C ARG A 60 7.38 -12.92 14.11
N ASP A 61 6.51 -12.88 13.11
CA ASP A 61 6.84 -12.53 11.73
C ASP A 61 6.65 -11.03 11.41
N VAL A 62 6.41 -10.23 12.45
CA VAL A 62 6.27 -8.77 12.38
C VAL A 62 7.09 -8.09 13.47
N ILE A 63 7.60 -6.90 13.17
CA ILE A 63 8.19 -5.96 14.13
C ILE A 63 7.34 -4.69 14.03
N GLU A 64 6.73 -4.28 15.13
CA GLU A 64 5.85 -3.12 15.21
C GLU A 64 6.36 -2.27 16.37
N LEU A 65 6.80 -1.05 16.09
CA LEU A 65 7.37 -0.16 17.08
C LEU A 65 6.62 1.16 17.06
N PRO A 66 5.85 1.49 18.12
CA PRO A 66 5.39 2.84 18.33
C PRO A 66 6.59 3.66 18.80
N ILE A 67 7.24 4.41 17.90
CA ILE A 67 8.40 5.22 18.27
C ILE A 67 7.92 6.57 18.85
N ASN A 68 6.87 7.15 18.27
CA ASN A 68 6.12 8.31 18.79
C ASN A 68 4.84 8.53 17.96
N ASP A 69 3.99 9.50 18.36
CA ASP A 69 2.71 9.82 17.70
C ASP A 69 2.82 10.16 16.19
N ALA A 70 4.01 10.50 15.69
CA ALA A 70 4.22 10.92 14.30
C ALA A 70 5.00 9.92 13.43
N LEU A 71 5.49 8.82 14.02
CA LEU A 71 6.36 7.84 13.36
C LEU A 71 5.90 6.41 13.63
N ASP A 72 5.26 5.83 12.63
CA ASP A 72 4.73 4.48 12.64
C ASP A 72 5.64 3.54 11.82
N ILE A 73 6.44 2.73 12.50
CA ILE A 73 7.42 1.83 11.87
C ILE A 73 6.96 0.38 12.00
N ASN A 74 6.67 -0.25 10.85
CA ASN A 74 6.19 -1.63 10.79
C ASN A 74 6.95 -2.46 9.77
N GLY A 75 7.43 -3.62 10.21
CA GLY A 75 8.27 -4.51 9.43
C GLY A 75 7.69 -5.90 9.30
N TRP A 76 7.83 -6.49 8.12
CA TRP A 76 7.48 -7.89 7.87
C TRP A 76 8.72 -8.75 7.66
N ASP A 77 8.73 -9.91 8.30
CA ASP A 77 9.73 -10.94 8.05
C ASP A 77 9.67 -11.39 6.59
N LEU A 78 10.83 -11.79 6.05
CA LEU A 78 10.96 -12.22 4.66
C LEU A 78 10.04 -13.41 4.33
N THR A 79 9.84 -14.36 5.25
CA THR A 79 8.92 -15.49 5.02
C THR A 79 7.47 -15.02 4.90
N LYS A 80 7.05 -14.08 5.76
CA LYS A 80 5.71 -13.47 5.70
C LYS A 80 5.53 -12.70 4.40
N THR A 81 6.51 -11.88 4.05
CA THR A 81 6.56 -11.09 2.82
C THR A 81 6.37 -11.97 1.60
N LEU A 82 7.16 -13.03 1.44
CA LEU A 82 7.08 -13.92 0.27
C LEU A 82 5.77 -14.71 0.23
N ARG A 83 5.25 -15.16 1.38
CA ARG A 83 3.93 -15.82 1.45
C ARG A 83 2.77 -14.88 1.10
N LEU A 84 2.86 -13.61 1.49
CA LEU A 84 1.87 -12.59 1.11
C LEU A 84 2.00 -12.23 -0.37
N LEU A 85 3.21 -12.21 -0.92
CA LEU A 85 3.42 -12.01 -2.35
C LEU A 85 2.82 -13.15 -3.16
N HIS A 86 3.01 -14.41 -2.75
CA HIS A 86 2.36 -15.58 -3.35
C HIS A 86 0.84 -15.45 -3.39
N LYS A 87 0.26 -14.84 -2.33
CA LYS A 87 -1.16 -14.56 -2.25
C LYS A 87 -1.60 -13.33 -3.07
N SER A 88 -0.69 -12.65 -3.75
CA SER A 88 -0.90 -11.38 -4.45
C SER A 88 -1.45 -10.29 -3.51
N ASN A 89 -0.91 -10.18 -2.30
CA ASN A 89 -1.31 -9.13 -1.36
C ASN A 89 -0.94 -7.74 -1.91
N PRO A 90 -1.92 -6.83 -2.14
CA PRO A 90 -1.67 -5.51 -2.75
C PRO A 90 -0.69 -4.62 -1.99
N THR A 91 -0.63 -4.73 -0.67
CA THR A 91 0.26 -3.93 0.18
C THR A 91 1.73 -4.08 -0.23
N LEU A 92 2.15 -5.28 -0.67
CA LEU A 92 3.53 -5.47 -1.14
C LEU A 92 3.81 -4.75 -2.44
N PHE A 93 2.87 -4.76 -3.38
CA PHE A 93 2.99 -4.03 -4.63
C PHE A 93 3.07 -2.53 -4.40
N GLU A 94 2.30 -2.01 -3.43
CA GLU A 94 2.40 -0.63 -2.99
C GLU A 94 3.77 -0.30 -2.39
N TRP A 95 4.32 -1.16 -1.53
CA TRP A 95 5.67 -0.96 -0.98
C TRP A 95 6.74 -0.99 -2.08
N GLY A 96 6.63 -1.93 -3.02
CA GLY A 96 7.56 -2.03 -4.15
C GLY A 96 7.47 -0.85 -5.13
N ALA A 97 6.32 -0.20 -5.21
CA ALA A 97 6.06 0.98 -6.04
C ALA A 97 6.22 2.31 -5.29
N SER A 98 6.65 2.30 -4.02
CA SER A 98 6.78 3.53 -3.24
C SER A 98 7.85 4.46 -3.83
N PRO A 99 7.54 5.75 -4.03
CA PRO A 99 8.48 6.72 -4.58
C PRO A 99 9.53 7.20 -3.55
N ILE A 100 9.32 6.92 -2.26
CA ILE A 100 10.20 7.38 -1.18
C ILE A 100 10.83 6.15 -0.52
N VAL A 101 12.13 5.98 -0.77
CA VAL A 101 12.93 4.86 -0.28
C VAL A 101 13.89 5.35 0.80
N TYR A 102 13.85 4.70 1.97
CA TYR A 102 14.73 4.99 3.10
C TYR A 102 15.97 4.10 3.12
N LEU A 103 15.81 2.84 2.73
CA LEU A 103 16.87 1.85 2.66
C LEU A 103 16.54 0.85 1.55
N GLU A 104 17.52 0.51 0.73
CA GLU A 104 17.39 -0.51 -0.30
C GLU A 104 18.70 -1.30 -0.41
N THR A 105 18.60 -2.62 -0.45
CA THR A 105 19.73 -3.53 -0.70
C THR A 105 19.58 -4.19 -2.07
N ASP A 106 20.60 -4.91 -2.54
CA ASP A 106 20.56 -5.63 -3.82
C ASP A 106 19.40 -6.64 -3.93
N PHE A 107 18.92 -7.14 -2.78
CA PHE A 107 17.71 -7.96 -2.71
C PHE A 107 16.49 -7.27 -3.34
N ALA A 108 16.32 -5.97 -3.12
CA ALA A 108 15.11 -5.26 -3.50
C ALA A 108 14.93 -5.18 -5.02
N ALA A 109 16.01 -5.01 -5.78
CA ALA A 109 15.95 -5.04 -7.25
C ALA A 109 15.47 -6.41 -7.75
N ARG A 110 16.04 -7.50 -7.21
CA ARG A 110 15.61 -8.87 -7.52
C ARG A 110 14.16 -9.10 -7.10
N PHE A 111 13.78 -8.69 -5.89
CA PHE A 111 12.43 -8.79 -5.37
C PHE A 111 11.41 -8.08 -6.27
N LYS A 112 11.64 -6.81 -6.63
CA LYS A 112 10.79 -6.03 -7.53
C LYS A 112 10.61 -6.71 -8.89
N SER A 113 11.67 -7.30 -9.44
CA SER A 113 11.61 -8.05 -10.70
C SER A 113 10.74 -9.31 -10.64
N VAL A 114 10.62 -9.92 -9.46
CA VAL A 114 9.80 -11.12 -9.19
C VAL A 114 8.35 -10.75 -8.94
N MET A 115 8.10 -9.64 -8.25
CA MET A 115 6.76 -9.25 -7.81
C MET A 115 5.72 -9.26 -8.94
N GLY A 116 6.07 -8.70 -10.10
CA GLY A 116 5.15 -8.61 -11.24
C GLY A 116 4.58 -9.96 -11.70
N ARG A 117 5.35 -11.05 -11.58
CA ARG A 117 4.89 -12.40 -11.93
C ARG A 117 3.84 -12.93 -10.96
N TYR A 118 3.85 -12.47 -9.71
CA TYR A 118 2.95 -12.89 -8.64
C TYR A 118 1.70 -12.01 -8.50
N PHE A 119 1.53 -11.02 -9.37
CA PHE A 119 0.33 -10.20 -9.37
C PHE A 119 -0.87 -10.95 -9.95
N SER A 120 -1.97 -10.92 -9.21
CA SER A 120 -3.28 -11.42 -9.62
C SER A 120 -4.24 -10.25 -9.69
N SER A 121 -4.73 -9.97 -10.90
CA SER A 121 -5.65 -8.86 -11.14
C SER A 121 -6.94 -9.05 -10.35
N LYS A 122 -7.48 -10.29 -10.31
CA LYS A 122 -8.72 -10.58 -9.59
C LYS A 122 -8.58 -10.40 -8.08
N ARG A 123 -7.47 -10.86 -7.48
CA ARG A 123 -7.22 -10.68 -6.04
C ARG A 123 -6.97 -9.22 -5.69
N GLY A 124 -6.20 -8.50 -6.52
CA GLY A 124 -5.99 -7.07 -6.37
C GLY A 124 -7.31 -6.28 -6.41
N LEU A 125 -8.17 -6.58 -7.39
CA LEU A 125 -9.49 -5.97 -7.51
C LEU A 125 -10.38 -6.22 -6.30
N TYR A 126 -10.49 -7.47 -5.82
CA TYR A 126 -11.28 -7.79 -4.62
C TYR A 126 -10.79 -7.03 -3.37
N HIS A 127 -9.47 -6.93 -3.19
CA HIS A 127 -8.91 -6.20 -2.06
C HIS A 127 -9.28 -4.72 -2.11
N TYR A 128 -9.01 -4.05 -3.23
CA TYR A 128 -9.28 -2.62 -3.37
C TYR A 128 -10.76 -2.30 -3.32
N ILE A 129 -11.62 -3.09 -3.99
CA ILE A 129 -13.06 -2.81 -3.97
C ILE A 129 -13.67 -3.01 -2.58
N HIS A 130 -13.22 -4.03 -1.83
CA HIS A 130 -13.67 -4.25 -0.46
C HIS A 130 -13.27 -3.09 0.45
N MET A 131 -12.02 -2.62 0.30
CA MET A 131 -11.53 -1.43 1.00
C MET A 131 -12.36 -0.19 0.64
N ALA A 132 -12.61 0.06 -0.65
CA ALA A 132 -13.43 1.18 -1.11
C ALA A 132 -14.85 1.13 -0.53
N ALA A 133 -15.53 -0.01 -0.65
CA ALA A 133 -16.90 -0.20 -0.16
C ALA A 133 -17.00 -0.05 1.36
N GLY A 134 -16.02 -0.59 2.11
CA GLY A 134 -15.90 -0.41 3.55
C GLY A 134 -15.74 1.06 3.94
N ASN A 135 -14.74 1.73 3.36
CA ASN A 135 -14.44 3.14 3.62
C ASN A 135 -15.58 4.07 3.21
N TYR A 136 -16.27 3.78 2.10
CA TYR A 136 -17.43 4.54 1.66
C TYR A 136 -18.54 4.50 2.71
N ARG A 137 -18.93 3.28 3.14
CA ARG A 137 -19.98 3.11 4.17
C ARG A 137 -19.60 3.72 5.51
N GLU A 138 -18.33 3.66 5.88
CA GLU A 138 -17.86 4.16 7.16
C GLU A 138 -17.78 5.69 7.19
N TYR A 139 -17.22 6.30 6.14
CA TYR A 139 -16.78 7.70 6.18
C TYR A 139 -17.58 8.65 5.29
N ILE A 140 -18.18 8.18 4.21
CA ILE A 140 -18.89 9.03 3.25
C ILE A 140 -20.38 9.06 3.61
N LYS A 141 -20.66 9.67 4.77
CA LYS A 141 -22.02 9.80 5.34
C LYS A 141 -22.17 11.10 6.12
N GLY A 142 -23.40 11.62 6.13
CA GLY A 142 -23.71 12.91 6.77
C GLY A 142 -23.32 14.11 5.91
N ASP A 143 -23.54 15.31 6.44
CA ASP A 143 -23.35 16.55 5.68
C ASP A 143 -21.92 17.04 5.66
N MET A 144 -21.11 16.64 6.65
CA MET A 144 -19.72 17.05 6.82
C MET A 144 -18.81 15.82 6.85
N ILE A 145 -17.79 15.80 5.99
CA ILE A 145 -16.86 14.68 5.81
C ILE A 145 -15.42 15.20 5.96
N LYS A 146 -14.54 14.43 6.60
CA LYS A 146 -13.10 14.75 6.63
C LYS A 146 -12.51 14.64 5.23
N ALA A 147 -11.82 15.67 4.74
CA ALA A 147 -11.27 15.69 3.38
C ALA A 147 -10.41 14.45 3.06
N LYS A 148 -9.55 14.02 3.99
CA LYS A 148 -8.69 12.82 3.86
C LYS A 148 -9.48 11.54 3.56
N LYS A 149 -10.71 11.41 4.05
CA LYS A 149 -11.51 10.19 3.89
C LYS A 149 -12.05 9.99 2.48
N TYR A 150 -12.17 11.04 1.67
CA TYR A 150 -12.46 10.88 0.24
C TYR A 150 -11.34 10.11 -0.47
N PHE A 151 -10.08 10.41 -0.16
CA PHE A 151 -8.93 9.71 -0.76
C PHE A 151 -8.86 8.23 -0.37
N TYR A 152 -9.38 7.87 0.80
CA TYR A 152 -9.48 6.48 1.25
C TYR A 152 -10.51 5.66 0.45
N VAL A 153 -11.38 6.32 -0.33
CA VAL A 153 -12.32 5.66 -1.25
C VAL A 153 -11.90 5.88 -2.71
N LEU A 154 -11.50 7.09 -3.08
CA LEU A 154 -11.05 7.42 -4.44
C LEU A 154 -9.87 6.57 -4.87
N ARG A 155 -8.82 6.49 -4.04
CA ARG A 155 -7.62 5.74 -4.39
C ARG A 155 -7.91 4.28 -4.70
N PRO A 156 -8.60 3.48 -3.86
CA PRO A 156 -8.91 2.10 -4.19
C PRO A 156 -9.86 1.95 -5.39
N VAL A 157 -10.80 2.88 -5.62
CA VAL A 157 -11.63 2.89 -6.83
C VAL A 157 -10.79 3.09 -8.09
N LEU A 158 -9.87 4.06 -8.07
CA LEU A 158 -8.97 4.33 -9.20
C LEU A 158 -7.94 3.20 -9.40
N ALA A 159 -7.47 2.59 -8.31
CA ALA A 159 -6.64 1.39 -8.37
C ALA A 159 -7.37 0.23 -9.06
N CYS A 160 -8.67 0.04 -8.77
CA CYS A 160 -9.47 -0.93 -9.50
C CYS A 160 -9.58 -0.59 -10.99
N ARG A 161 -9.81 0.68 -11.35
CA ARG A 161 -9.84 1.12 -12.75
C ARG A 161 -8.51 0.86 -13.46
N TRP A 162 -7.39 1.14 -12.79
CA TRP A 162 -6.05 0.83 -13.31
C TRP A 162 -5.89 -0.67 -13.59
N ILE A 163 -6.24 -1.53 -12.64
CA ILE A 163 -6.10 -2.99 -12.81
C ILE A 163 -7.01 -3.49 -13.94
N LEU A 164 -8.23 -2.98 -14.06
CA LEU A 164 -9.15 -3.35 -15.14
C LEU A 164 -8.65 -2.92 -16.52
N ASP A 165 -7.94 -1.80 -16.62
CA ASP A 165 -7.41 -1.26 -17.89
C ASP A 165 -6.04 -1.86 -18.26
N LYS A 166 -5.11 -1.93 -17.29
CA LYS A 166 -3.71 -2.30 -17.52
C LYS A 166 -3.36 -3.74 -17.17
N GLY A 167 -4.17 -4.42 -16.36
CA GLY A 167 -3.88 -5.77 -15.88
C GLY A 167 -2.61 -5.87 -15.00
N SER A 168 -2.18 -4.75 -14.42
CA SER A 168 -0.94 -4.63 -13.65
C SER A 168 -1.19 -4.03 -12.27
N PRO A 169 -0.25 -4.15 -11.31
CA PRO A 169 -0.37 -3.48 -10.04
C PRO A 169 -0.49 -1.96 -10.22
N PRO A 170 -1.36 -1.27 -9.45
CA PRO A 170 -1.52 0.17 -9.52
C PRO A 170 -0.27 0.90 -9.00
N PRO A 171 0.05 2.09 -9.53
CA PRO A 171 1.11 2.93 -9.00
C PRO A 171 0.78 3.44 -7.58
N MET A 172 1.82 3.80 -6.83
CA MET A 172 1.65 4.32 -5.48
C MET A 172 1.08 5.75 -5.48
N LEU A 173 1.52 6.58 -6.43
CA LEU A 173 1.14 7.99 -6.56
C LEU A 173 -0.33 8.14 -6.97
N PHE A 174 -1.06 8.96 -6.22
CA PHE A 174 -2.47 9.25 -6.51
C PHE A 174 -2.65 10.01 -7.82
N SER A 175 -1.72 10.89 -8.17
CA SER A 175 -1.75 11.66 -9.42
C SER A 175 -1.75 10.76 -10.65
N GLU A 176 -0.95 9.68 -10.66
CA GLU A 176 -0.91 8.72 -11.78
C GLU A 176 -2.25 7.97 -11.92
N LEU A 177 -2.85 7.58 -10.79
CA LEU A 177 -4.17 6.95 -10.77
C LEU A 177 -5.27 7.91 -11.26
N MET A 178 -5.20 9.17 -10.86
CA MET A 178 -6.13 10.21 -11.27
C MET A 178 -6.05 10.45 -12.78
N GLU A 179 -4.83 10.58 -13.31
CA GLU A 179 -4.60 10.81 -14.74
C GLU A 179 -5.09 9.65 -15.61
N SER A 180 -4.91 8.41 -15.15
CA SER A 180 -5.30 7.22 -15.91
C SER A 180 -6.77 6.84 -15.76
N GLY A 181 -7.41 7.10 -14.61
CA GLY A 181 -8.66 6.43 -14.24
C GLY A 181 -9.81 7.34 -13.84
N LEU A 182 -9.58 8.64 -13.58
CA LEU A 182 -10.64 9.55 -13.15
C LEU A 182 -11.38 10.16 -14.35
N ALA A 183 -12.70 10.25 -14.26
CA ALA A 183 -13.52 10.93 -15.27
C ALA A 183 -13.07 12.40 -15.44
N PRO A 184 -12.88 12.90 -16.68
CA PRO A 184 -12.38 14.26 -16.92
C PRO A 184 -13.19 15.36 -16.21
N GLU A 185 -14.52 15.26 -16.23
CA GLU A 185 -15.44 16.16 -15.53
C GLU A 185 -15.26 16.21 -14.00
N LEU A 186 -14.67 15.19 -13.38
CA LEU A 186 -14.40 15.17 -11.94
C LEU A 186 -12.99 15.66 -11.58
N LYS A 187 -12.06 15.75 -12.55
CA LYS A 187 -10.68 16.17 -12.28
C LYS A 187 -10.60 17.52 -11.56
N PRO A 188 -11.29 18.60 -11.99
CA PRO A 188 -11.19 19.89 -11.32
C PRO A 188 -11.67 19.86 -9.86
N GLU A 189 -12.66 19.02 -9.55
CA GLU A 189 -13.20 18.89 -8.19
C GLU A 189 -12.25 18.11 -7.28
N VAL A 190 -11.63 17.03 -7.80
CA VAL A 190 -10.65 16.24 -7.07
C VAL A 190 -9.33 16.99 -6.87
N GLU A 191 -8.91 17.80 -7.85
CA GLU A 191 -7.74 18.69 -7.73
C GLU A 191 -7.95 19.72 -6.61
N ARG A 192 -9.11 20.39 -6.57
CA ARG A 192 -9.46 21.29 -5.46
C ARG A 192 -9.46 20.58 -4.12
N LEU A 193 -10.02 19.37 -4.05
CA LEU A 193 -10.02 18.56 -2.83
C LEU A 193 -8.59 18.17 -2.41
N LEU A 194 -7.71 17.88 -3.36
CA LEU A 194 -6.31 17.56 -3.13
C LEU A 194 -5.54 18.78 -2.59
N GLU A 195 -5.70 19.94 -3.23
CA GLU A 195 -5.13 21.20 -2.76
C GLU A 195 -5.61 21.54 -1.34
N LEU A 196 -6.90 21.38 -1.06
CA LEU A 196 -7.46 21.57 0.27
C LEU A 196 -6.83 20.61 1.28
N LYS A 197 -6.63 19.34 0.91
CA LYS A 197 -6.03 18.34 1.80
C LYS A 197 -4.56 18.66 2.09
N VAL A 198 -3.79 19.02 1.07
CA VAL A 198 -2.35 19.29 1.22
C VAL A 198 -2.11 20.56 2.05
N ASN A 199 -2.96 21.57 1.90
CA ASN A 199 -2.78 22.88 2.55
C ASN A 199 -3.57 23.04 3.86
N SER A 200 -4.12 21.98 4.44
CA SER A 200 -4.91 22.05 5.68
C SER A 200 -4.61 20.92 6.64
N PRO A 201 -4.90 21.09 7.95
CA PRO A 201 -4.80 20.02 8.92
C PRO A 201 -5.67 18.81 8.53
N GLU A 202 -5.23 17.60 8.86
CA GLU A 202 -5.93 16.36 8.50
C GLU A 202 -7.36 16.27 9.06
N ILE A 203 -7.64 17.03 10.12
CA ILE A 203 -8.95 17.10 10.78
C ILE A 203 -9.98 17.96 10.05
N ARG A 204 -9.62 18.62 8.94
CA ARG A 204 -10.52 19.54 8.22
C ARG A 204 -11.77 18.81 7.71
N MET A 205 -12.92 19.25 8.22
CA MET A 205 -14.25 18.84 7.77
C MET A 205 -14.67 19.72 6.58
N ILE A 206 -15.25 19.12 5.56
CA ILE A 206 -15.81 19.79 4.39
C ILE A 206 -17.26 19.33 4.17
N PRO A 207 -18.12 20.17 3.58
CA PRO A 207 -19.42 19.73 3.10
C PRO A 207 -19.28 18.54 2.16
N GLN A 208 -20.26 17.65 2.15
CA GLN A 208 -20.28 16.53 1.21
C GLN A 208 -20.27 17.01 -0.25
N ILE A 209 -19.50 16.33 -1.09
CA ILE A 209 -19.38 16.60 -2.53
C ILE A 209 -20.28 15.59 -3.25
N ARG A 210 -21.54 15.99 -3.51
CA ARG A 210 -22.58 15.07 -4.01
C ARG A 210 -22.19 14.35 -5.30
N THR A 211 -21.63 15.07 -6.26
CA THR A 211 -21.15 14.53 -7.54
C THR A 211 -20.09 13.44 -7.33
N LEU A 212 -19.20 13.63 -6.35
CA LEU A 212 -18.17 12.66 -6.00
C LEU A 212 -18.77 11.44 -5.29
N ASN A 213 -19.73 11.62 -4.40
CA ASN A 213 -20.42 10.53 -3.72
C ASN A 213 -21.19 9.63 -4.71
N GLU A 214 -21.87 10.24 -5.67
CA GLU A 214 -22.58 9.55 -6.76
C GLU A 214 -21.61 8.77 -7.65
N TYR A 215 -20.49 9.39 -8.03
CA TYR A 215 -19.43 8.71 -8.78
C TYR A 215 -18.84 7.52 -8.01
N LEU A 216 -18.53 7.68 -6.73
CA LEU A 216 -17.94 6.63 -5.91
C LEU A 216 -18.90 5.46 -5.73
N SER A 217 -20.16 5.72 -5.37
CA SER A 217 -21.17 4.67 -5.18
C SER A 217 -21.47 3.89 -6.46
N SER A 218 -21.65 4.60 -7.59
CA SER A 218 -21.86 3.96 -8.90
C SER A 218 -20.64 3.17 -9.36
N SER A 219 -19.43 3.72 -9.22
CA SER A 219 -18.18 3.03 -9.57
C SER A 219 -17.98 1.77 -8.73
N ILE A 220 -18.28 1.80 -7.43
CA ILE A 220 -18.15 0.62 -6.57
C ILE A 220 -19.07 -0.50 -7.08
N ALA A 221 -20.36 -0.21 -7.30
CA ALA A 221 -21.31 -1.19 -7.79
C ALA A 221 -20.95 -1.74 -9.18
N GLU A 222 -20.51 -0.87 -10.10
CA GLU A 222 -20.05 -1.23 -11.44
C GLU A 222 -18.86 -2.21 -11.38
N ILE A 223 -17.85 -1.89 -10.57
CA ILE A 223 -16.63 -2.68 -10.43
C ILE A 223 -16.92 -4.03 -9.78
N GLU A 224 -17.76 -4.08 -8.73
CA GLU A 224 -18.17 -5.35 -8.10
C GLU A 224 -18.80 -6.32 -9.11
N GLN A 225 -19.66 -5.80 -10.00
CA GLN A 225 -20.27 -6.61 -11.07
C GLN A 225 -19.25 -7.10 -12.10
N LYS A 226 -18.26 -6.26 -12.45
CA LYS A 226 -17.17 -6.66 -13.36
C LYS A 226 -16.32 -7.77 -12.76
N ILE A 227 -15.93 -7.64 -11.48
CA ILE A 227 -15.09 -8.63 -10.79
C ILE A 227 -15.77 -10.00 -10.73
N ALA A 228 -17.08 -10.04 -10.48
CA ALA A 228 -17.85 -11.29 -10.42
C ALA A 228 -17.82 -12.10 -11.72
N ARG A 229 -17.56 -11.45 -12.86
CA ARG A 229 -17.50 -12.08 -14.20
C ARG A 229 -16.08 -12.50 -14.60
N LEU A 230 -15.06 -12.13 -13.84
CA LEU A 230 -13.68 -12.47 -14.18
C LEU A 230 -13.40 -13.97 -13.96
N PRO A 231 -12.68 -14.62 -14.88
CA PRO A 231 -12.25 -16.01 -14.70
C PRO A 231 -11.32 -16.14 -13.49
N ASN A 232 -11.15 -17.37 -13.00
CA ASN A 232 -10.13 -17.62 -12.00
C ASN A 232 -8.75 -17.59 -12.65
N GLU A 233 -7.80 -16.96 -11.97
CA GLU A 233 -6.41 -16.91 -12.40
C GLU A 233 -5.67 -18.18 -11.96
N ARG A 234 -4.62 -18.53 -12.71
CA ARG A 234 -3.79 -19.70 -12.41
C ARG A 234 -3.00 -19.48 -11.13
N GLU A 235 -2.81 -20.55 -10.37
CA GLU A 235 -1.87 -20.54 -9.25
C GLU A 235 -0.43 -20.59 -9.74
N ILE A 236 0.44 -19.82 -9.09
CA ILE A 236 1.87 -19.73 -9.40
C ILE A 236 2.62 -20.58 -8.38
N GLY A 237 3.71 -21.21 -8.82
CA GLY A 237 4.56 -22.05 -7.98
C GLY A 237 5.35 -21.26 -6.91
N TRP A 238 6.04 -22.01 -6.05
CA TRP A 238 6.81 -21.48 -4.93
C TRP A 238 8.32 -21.43 -5.20
N GLU A 239 8.78 -22.02 -6.30
CA GLU A 239 10.19 -22.27 -6.59
C GLU A 239 11.01 -20.97 -6.57
N GLU A 240 10.55 -19.94 -7.30
CA GLU A 240 11.23 -18.66 -7.38
C GLU A 240 11.27 -17.91 -6.02
N LEU A 241 10.19 -18.00 -5.23
CA LEU A 241 10.15 -17.41 -3.90
C LEU A 241 11.06 -18.17 -2.91
N ASN A 242 11.14 -19.50 -3.04
CA ASN A 242 12.04 -20.32 -2.22
C ASN A 242 13.51 -19.98 -2.54
N GLU A 243 13.88 -19.86 -3.81
CA GLU A 243 15.22 -19.44 -4.21
C GLU A 243 15.55 -18.02 -3.71
N LEU A 244 14.58 -17.11 -3.78
CA LEU A 244 14.75 -15.76 -3.27
C LEU A 244 14.96 -15.76 -1.75
N PHE A 245 14.16 -16.54 -1.01
CA PHE A 245 14.32 -16.70 0.44
C PHE A 245 15.70 -17.26 0.81
N LEU A 246 16.08 -18.39 0.21
CA LEU A 246 17.33 -19.08 0.53
C LEU A 246 18.56 -18.22 0.21
N SER A 247 18.49 -17.38 -0.83
CA SER A 247 19.57 -16.43 -1.17
C SER A 247 19.86 -15.40 -0.08
N GLN A 248 18.94 -15.18 0.86
CA GLN A 248 19.10 -14.20 1.94
C GLN A 248 19.55 -14.83 3.27
N LEU A 249 19.64 -16.16 3.35
CA LEU A 249 20.03 -16.91 4.56
C LEU A 249 21.53 -17.22 4.66
N ILE A 250 22.36 -16.34 4.10
CA ILE A 250 23.83 -16.46 4.13
C ILE A 250 24.34 -16.26 5.56
#